data_AF-A0A448ZGA5-F1
#
_entry.id   AF-A0A448ZGA5-F1
#
_cell.length_a   1.000
_cell.length_b   1.000
_cell.length_c   1.000
_cell.angle_alpha   90.00
_cell.angle_beta   90.00
_cell.angle_gamma   90.00
#
_symmetry.space_group_name_H-M   'P 1'
#
loop_
_entity.id
_entity.type
_entity.pdbx_description
1 polymer ?
#
loop_
_entity_poly.entity_id
_entity_poly.type
_entity_poly.pdbx_seq_one_letter_code
_entity_poly.pdbx_strand_id
1 'polypeptide(L)'
;MTSLSVNKKAAPALLAALAQSLVFLVVCYSRSSQSFQPVVAPVFRADSSVQKRPFAGFYAKQRRPGVAIGNGMAGSASETDAVSIPFDGSEDRFDRWRFLQEFLEGDHPSSDVVNIVLYRVLDGALKYPRPSGGGDTFGSEGEIEMKAEVKQRLEKILTEYATNGRVNAVATMGNHEEGLEEEEKKALEILEQLEGLLPDPVENEDDNKSLWDTVIELHGRQSVKINESQNPVSMDWKTASTVSRVLLHFDFLTLGIVDAPIIKKE
;
A
#
# COMPACT_ATOMS: atom_id res chain seq x y z
N MET A 1 -32.98 39.03 39.81
CA MET A 1 -32.31 38.39 40.96
C MET A 1 -33.02 37.07 41.25
N THR A 2 -32.57 35.99 40.62
CA THR A 2 -33.13 34.64 40.79
C THR A 2 -32.24 33.84 41.74
N SER A 3 -32.79 33.51 42.90
CA SER A 3 -32.15 32.69 43.94
C SER A 3 -32.15 31.22 43.50
N LEU A 4 -30.96 30.66 43.27
CA LEU A 4 -30.75 29.23 43.03
C LEU A 4 -30.68 28.51 44.39
N SER A 5 -31.72 27.73 44.67
CA SER A 5 -31.80 26.84 45.83
C SER A 5 -31.00 25.57 45.55
N VAL A 6 -29.84 25.42 46.20
CA VAL A 6 -28.98 24.23 46.07
C VAL A 6 -29.56 23.08 46.89
N ASN A 7 -29.99 22.03 46.18
CA ASN A 7 -30.57 20.84 46.78
C ASN A 7 -29.48 19.99 47.47
N LYS A 8 -29.35 20.15 48.79
CA LYS A 8 -28.31 19.51 49.64
C LYS A 8 -28.32 17.98 49.63
N LYS A 9 -29.32 17.32 49.04
CA LYS A 9 -29.39 15.86 48.94
C LYS A 9 -28.57 15.26 47.80
N ALA A 10 -28.09 16.05 46.83
CA ALA A 10 -27.33 15.54 45.68
C ALA A 10 -25.81 15.45 45.90
N ALA A 11 -25.28 16.11 46.95
CA ALA A 11 -23.85 16.15 47.25
C ALA A 11 -23.18 14.76 47.48
N PRO A 12 -23.76 13.79 48.20
CA PRO A 12 -23.06 12.54 48.50
C PRO A 12 -22.96 11.60 47.28
N ALA A 13 -23.90 11.66 46.34
CA ALA A 13 -23.87 10.82 45.14
C ALA A 13 -22.76 11.24 44.17
N LEU A 14 -22.51 12.55 44.07
CA LEU A 14 -21.49 13.12 43.18
C LEU A 14 -20.06 12.85 43.70
N LEU A 15 -19.88 12.85 45.03
CA LEU A 15 -18.63 12.45 45.67
C LEU A 15 -18.32 10.96 45.50
N ALA A 16 -19.33 10.09 45.55
CA ALA A 16 -19.14 8.65 45.33
C ALA A 16 -18.73 8.34 43.87
N ALA A 17 -19.31 9.04 42.89
CA ALA A 17 -18.97 8.88 41.48
C ALA A 17 -17.52 9.34 41.19
N LEU A 18 -17.10 10.47 41.77
CA LEU A 18 -15.72 10.96 41.62
C LEU A 18 -14.69 10.03 42.29
N ALA A 19 -15.02 9.43 43.43
CA ALA A 19 -14.15 8.46 44.09
C ALA A 19 -13.94 7.18 43.27
N GLN A 20 -14.98 6.66 42.61
CA GLN A 20 -14.86 5.48 41.75
C GLN A 20 -14.01 5.76 40.49
N SER A 21 -14.12 6.97 39.93
CA SER A 21 -13.33 7.36 38.76
C SER A 21 -11.83 7.50 39.09
N LEU A 22 -11.49 8.02 40.28
CA LEU A 22 -10.11 8.13 40.75
C LEU A 22 -9.46 6.76 41.02
N VAL A 23 -10.21 5.77 41.54
CA VAL A 23 -9.69 4.40 41.72
C VAL A 23 -9.35 3.76 40.38
N PHE A 24 -10.16 3.99 39.34
CA PHE A 24 -9.90 3.47 38.01
C PHE A 24 -8.61 4.06 37.39
N LEU A 25 -8.41 5.38 37.55
CA LEU A 25 -7.19 6.05 37.10
C LEU A 25 -5.93 5.54 37.82
N VAL A 26 -5.99 5.27 39.13
CA VAL A 26 -4.84 4.74 39.88
C VAL A 26 -4.50 3.30 39.49
N VAL A 27 -5.51 2.46 39.22
CA VAL A 27 -5.30 1.08 38.73
C VAL A 27 -4.70 1.06 37.33
N CYS A 28 -5.15 1.95 36.43
CA CYS A 28 -4.57 2.09 35.10
C CYS A 28 -3.12 2.61 35.13
N TYR A 29 -2.82 3.56 36.02
CA TYR A 29 -1.47 4.12 36.14
C TYR A 29 -0.45 3.13 36.73
N SER A 30 -0.88 2.30 37.70
CA SER A 30 0.00 1.28 38.31
C SER A 30 0.35 0.13 37.35
N ARG A 31 -0.46 -0.12 36.32
CA ARG A 31 -0.19 -1.18 35.33
C ARG A 31 0.83 -0.77 34.26
N SER A 32 1.12 0.52 34.13
CA SER A 32 2.09 1.05 33.16
C SER A 32 3.54 1.13 33.67
N SER A 33 3.80 0.79 34.94
CA SER A 33 5.12 0.96 35.58
C SER A 33 5.85 -0.35 35.92
N GLN A 34 5.41 -1.50 35.42
CA GLN A 34 6.19 -2.72 35.51
C GLN A 34 7.31 -2.72 34.46
N SER A 35 8.48 -2.29 34.90
CA SER A 35 9.77 -2.41 34.25
C SER A 35 9.97 -3.81 33.64
N PHE A 36 10.19 -3.83 32.32
CA PHE A 36 10.74 -4.96 31.59
C PHE A 36 12.07 -5.40 32.20
N GLN A 37 12.11 -6.60 32.76
CA GLN A 37 13.37 -7.32 32.99
C GLN A 37 13.78 -7.98 31.67
N PRO A 38 15.02 -7.83 31.19
CA PRO A 38 15.48 -8.52 29.99
C PRO A 38 15.58 -10.03 30.29
N VAL A 39 14.76 -10.83 29.61
CA VAL A 39 14.90 -12.29 29.60
C VAL A 39 16.16 -12.60 28.80
N VAL A 40 17.20 -13.06 29.49
CA VAL A 40 18.43 -13.59 28.90
C VAL A 40 18.08 -14.88 28.15
N ALA A 41 18.15 -14.83 26.83
CA ALA A 41 17.96 -16.01 25.98
C ALA A 41 19.17 -16.97 26.10
N PRO A 42 18.95 -18.30 26.07
CA PRO A 42 20.03 -19.27 26.04
C PRO A 42 20.80 -19.20 24.71
N VAL A 43 22.13 -19.12 24.82
CA VAL A 43 23.09 -19.17 23.72
C VAL A 43 23.01 -20.54 23.04
N PHE A 44 22.36 -20.61 21.88
CA PHE A 44 22.46 -21.75 20.97
C PHE A 44 23.76 -21.63 20.17
N ARG A 45 24.64 -22.61 20.40
CA ARG A 45 25.90 -22.80 19.68
C ARG A 45 25.57 -23.47 18.34
N ALA A 46 25.60 -22.71 17.26
CA ALA A 46 25.46 -23.24 15.90
C ALA A 46 26.85 -23.62 15.36
N ASP A 47 27.02 -24.89 15.04
CA ASP A 47 28.19 -25.42 14.33
C ASP A 47 28.31 -24.79 12.95
N SER A 48 29.48 -24.21 12.69
CA SER A 48 29.88 -23.60 11.44
C SER A 48 30.37 -24.65 10.45
N SER A 49 29.59 -24.96 9.42
CA SER A 49 30.12 -25.48 8.16
C SER A 49 29.14 -25.28 6.99
N VAL A 50 29.02 -24.04 6.52
CA VAL A 50 28.45 -23.77 5.20
C VAL A 50 29.44 -22.94 4.40
N GLN A 51 29.93 -23.55 3.32
CA GLN A 51 30.86 -22.99 2.35
C GLN A 51 30.34 -21.66 1.78
N LYS A 52 31.07 -20.59 2.04
CA LYS A 52 30.97 -19.33 1.30
C LYS A 52 31.44 -19.59 -0.15
N ARG A 53 30.54 -19.52 -1.11
CA ARG A 53 30.91 -19.30 -2.53
C ARG A 53 30.96 -17.79 -2.78
N PRO A 54 32.04 -17.25 -3.36
CA PRO A 54 32.08 -15.86 -3.78
C PRO A 54 31.33 -15.72 -5.11
N PHE A 55 30.22 -14.98 -5.13
CA PHE A 55 29.66 -14.45 -6.37
C PHE A 55 30.35 -13.12 -6.67
N ALA A 56 31.47 -13.21 -7.39
CA ALA A 56 32.00 -12.12 -8.18
C ALA A 56 31.32 -12.18 -9.56
N GLY A 57 30.66 -11.09 -9.97
CA GLY A 57 29.92 -11.06 -11.22
C GLY A 57 29.46 -9.66 -11.60
N PHE A 58 30.42 -8.86 -12.05
CA PHE A 58 30.30 -7.82 -13.09
C PHE A 58 28.88 -7.43 -13.53
N TYR A 59 28.49 -6.16 -13.33
CA TYR A 59 27.87 -5.35 -14.38
C TYR A 59 28.23 -3.86 -14.18
N ALA A 60 29.29 -3.44 -14.85
CA ALA A 60 29.49 -2.04 -15.22
C ALA A 60 28.91 -1.86 -16.63
N LYS A 61 27.82 -1.10 -16.76
CA LYS A 61 27.39 -0.57 -18.06
C LYS A 61 26.76 0.82 -17.89
N GLN A 62 27.59 1.77 -17.47
CA GLN A 62 27.32 3.19 -17.73
C GLN A 62 27.34 3.42 -19.25
N ARG A 63 26.18 3.67 -19.84
CA ARG A 63 26.08 4.31 -21.15
C ARG A 63 25.74 5.78 -20.95
N ARG A 64 26.74 6.64 -21.15
CA ARG A 64 26.51 8.08 -21.39
C ARG A 64 25.98 8.24 -22.82
N PRO A 65 24.86 8.94 -23.06
CA PRO A 65 24.59 9.48 -24.38
C PRO A 65 25.44 10.74 -24.58
N GLY A 66 26.12 10.78 -25.74
CA GLY A 66 26.90 11.92 -26.18
C GLY A 66 26.00 13.11 -26.53
N VAL A 67 26.40 14.28 -26.08
CA VAL A 67 25.83 15.57 -26.46
C VAL A 67 26.28 15.88 -27.89
N ALA A 68 25.36 15.80 -28.85
CA ALA A 68 25.52 16.38 -30.18
C ALA A 68 24.79 17.72 -30.21
N ILE A 69 25.55 18.82 -30.21
CA ILE A 69 25.02 20.17 -30.41
C ILE A 69 24.78 20.35 -31.91
N GLY A 70 23.53 20.25 -32.33
CA GLY A 70 23.07 20.59 -33.67
C GLY A 70 22.03 21.71 -33.61
N ASN A 71 22.43 22.93 -33.97
CA ASN A 71 21.50 24.04 -34.20
C ASN A 71 20.68 23.76 -35.47
N GLY A 72 19.35 23.69 -35.34
CA GLY A 72 18.41 23.57 -36.45
C GLY A 72 17.08 24.22 -36.10
N MET A 73 16.73 25.25 -36.87
CA MET A 73 15.52 26.07 -36.74
C MET A 73 14.23 25.32 -37.11
N ALA A 74 13.12 25.79 -36.52
CA ALA A 74 11.73 25.71 -36.97
C ALA A 74 10.95 24.40 -36.71
N GLY A 75 9.88 24.54 -35.90
CA GLY A 75 8.79 23.58 -35.81
C GLY A 75 8.18 23.54 -34.42
N SER A 76 7.26 24.46 -34.12
CA SER A 76 6.42 24.41 -32.92
C SER A 76 5.41 23.25 -33.04
N ALA A 77 5.87 22.04 -32.76
CA ALA A 77 5.03 20.93 -32.33
C ALA A 77 5.05 20.92 -30.81
N SER A 78 3.89 20.84 -30.17
CA SER A 78 3.77 20.68 -28.72
C SER A 78 4.44 19.36 -28.32
N GLU A 79 5.69 19.45 -27.92
CA GLU A 79 6.46 18.40 -27.30
C GLU A 79 5.80 18.14 -25.93
N THR A 80 4.90 17.17 -25.88
CA THR A 80 4.54 16.55 -24.62
C THR A 80 5.82 15.92 -24.11
N ASP A 81 6.53 16.60 -23.23
CA ASP A 81 7.68 16.06 -22.50
C ASP A 81 7.29 14.67 -22.01
N ALA A 82 7.80 13.64 -22.69
CA ALA A 82 7.63 12.27 -22.29
C ALA A 82 8.45 12.13 -21.02
N VAL A 83 7.83 12.42 -19.87
CA VAL A 83 8.40 12.18 -18.54
C VAL A 83 8.88 10.74 -18.57
N SER A 84 10.20 10.56 -18.58
CA SER A 84 10.82 9.25 -18.54
C SER A 84 10.50 8.69 -17.17
N ILE A 85 9.46 7.87 -17.08
CA ILE A 85 9.07 7.24 -15.83
C ILE A 85 10.19 6.24 -15.49
N PRO A 86 10.84 6.36 -14.32
CA PRO A 86 12.00 5.53 -13.98
C PRO A 86 11.69 4.04 -13.83
N PHE A 87 10.41 3.69 -13.70
CA PHE A 87 9.91 2.35 -13.49
C PHE A 87 8.60 2.19 -14.26
N ASP A 88 8.58 1.31 -15.25
CA ASP A 88 7.42 1.13 -16.14
C ASP A 88 6.62 -0.14 -15.84
N GLY A 89 7.04 -0.92 -14.84
CA GLY A 89 6.39 -2.14 -14.37
C GLY A 89 6.57 -3.34 -15.30
N SER A 90 7.36 -3.20 -16.37
CA SER A 90 7.72 -4.27 -17.31
C SER A 90 8.99 -5.03 -16.91
N GLU A 91 9.62 -4.63 -15.81
CA GLU A 91 10.87 -5.19 -15.30
C GLU A 91 10.71 -6.65 -14.86
N ASP A 92 11.77 -7.26 -14.33
CA ASP A 92 11.64 -8.63 -13.83
C ASP A 92 10.82 -8.70 -12.53
N ARG A 93 10.46 -9.91 -12.11
CA ARG A 93 9.71 -10.12 -10.86
C ARG A 93 10.45 -9.59 -9.64
N PHE A 94 11.78 -9.58 -9.65
CA PHE A 94 12.60 -9.14 -8.53
C PHE A 94 12.59 -7.61 -8.40
N ASP A 95 12.65 -6.88 -9.51
CA ASP A 95 12.54 -5.42 -9.53
C ASP A 95 11.15 -4.98 -9.07
N ARG A 96 10.09 -5.68 -9.46
CA ARG A 96 8.73 -5.43 -8.93
C ARG A 96 8.59 -5.74 -7.45
N TRP A 97 9.23 -6.80 -6.98
CA TRP A 97 9.31 -7.12 -5.55
C TRP A 97 9.99 -6.01 -4.77
N ARG A 98 11.15 -5.56 -5.26
CA ARG A 98 11.93 -4.48 -4.68
C ARG A 98 11.16 -3.17 -4.68
N PHE A 99 10.46 -2.84 -5.76
CA PHE A 99 9.59 -1.66 -5.85
C PHE A 99 8.52 -1.65 -4.74
N LEU A 100 7.82 -2.77 -4.52
CA LEU A 100 6.82 -2.88 -3.45
C LEU A 100 7.46 -2.80 -2.06
N GLN A 101 8.63 -3.42 -1.88
CA GLN A 101 9.37 -3.36 -0.63
C GLN A 101 9.80 -1.92 -0.28
N GLU A 102 10.45 -1.21 -1.22
CA GLU A 102 10.87 0.19 -1.04
C GLU A 102 9.67 1.10 -0.78
N PHE A 103 8.53 0.83 -1.42
CA PHE A 103 7.28 1.57 -1.16
C PHE A 103 6.71 1.33 0.24
N LEU A 104 6.73 0.08 0.74
CA LEU A 104 6.27 -0.27 2.10
C LEU A 104 7.21 0.25 3.20
N GLU A 105 8.51 0.32 2.91
CA GLU A 105 9.54 0.84 3.82
C GLU A 105 9.51 2.37 3.94
N GLY A 106 8.85 3.06 3.01
CA GLY A 106 8.84 4.52 2.95
C GLY A 106 10.09 5.13 2.32
N ASP A 107 10.98 4.31 1.76
CA ASP A 107 12.18 4.74 1.02
C ASP A 107 11.82 5.08 -0.44
N HIS A 108 10.74 5.85 -0.58
CA HIS A 108 9.82 5.91 -1.71
C HIS A 108 10.43 5.91 -3.13
N PRO A 109 9.97 5.06 -4.05
CA PRO A 109 9.79 5.50 -5.43
C PRO A 109 8.84 6.70 -5.43
N SER A 110 9.13 7.76 -6.20
CA SER A 110 8.31 8.99 -6.25
C SER A 110 6.81 8.67 -6.26
N SER A 111 6.01 9.36 -5.45
CA SER A 111 4.54 9.14 -5.36
C SER A 111 3.87 9.09 -6.73
N ASP A 112 4.37 9.89 -7.68
CA ASP A 112 3.94 9.88 -9.08
C ASP A 112 4.12 8.50 -9.75
N VAL A 113 5.25 7.83 -9.53
CA VAL A 113 5.52 6.50 -10.09
C VAL A 113 4.52 5.49 -9.55
N VAL A 114 4.26 5.50 -8.24
CA VAL A 114 3.27 4.60 -7.63
C VAL A 114 1.88 4.85 -8.19
N ASN A 115 1.48 6.13 -8.29
CA ASN A 115 0.19 6.54 -8.84
C ASN A 115 0.02 6.14 -10.32
N ILE A 116 1.10 6.15 -11.11
CA ILE A 116 1.11 5.68 -12.51
C ILE A 116 1.04 4.15 -12.58
N VAL A 117 1.84 3.44 -11.78
CA VAL A 117 1.82 1.97 -11.73
C VAL A 117 0.44 1.48 -11.33
N LEU A 118 -0.15 2.08 -10.29
CA LEU A 118 -1.52 1.78 -9.86
C LEU A 118 -2.52 1.99 -11.00
N TYR A 119 -2.50 3.16 -11.65
CA TYR A 119 -3.37 3.44 -12.79
C TYR A 119 -3.25 2.36 -13.88
N ARG A 120 -2.03 2.03 -14.29
CA ARG A 120 -1.77 1.07 -15.37
C ARG A 120 -2.18 -0.35 -15.01
N VAL A 121 -1.98 -0.78 -13.76
CA VAL A 121 -2.42 -2.10 -13.29
C VAL A 121 -3.95 -2.18 -13.29
N LEU A 122 -4.64 -1.14 -12.80
CA LEU A 122 -6.11 -1.11 -12.78
C LEU A 122 -6.71 -1.04 -14.20
N ASP A 123 -6.14 -0.21 -15.07
CA ASP A 123 -6.56 -0.07 -16.47
C ASP A 123 -6.31 -1.37 -17.26
N GLY A 124 -5.15 -2.01 -17.05
CA GLY A 124 -4.82 -3.32 -17.61
C GLY A 124 -5.78 -4.41 -17.14
N ALA A 125 -6.11 -4.45 -15.84
CA ALA A 125 -7.07 -5.40 -15.28
C ALA A 125 -8.49 -5.21 -15.85
N LEU A 126 -8.88 -3.96 -16.12
CA LEU A 126 -10.19 -3.67 -16.71
C LEU A 126 -10.25 -4.07 -18.21
N LYS A 127 -9.18 -3.81 -18.97
CA LYS A 127 -9.11 -4.11 -20.42
C LYS A 127 -8.87 -5.58 -20.70
N TYR A 128 -8.04 -6.22 -19.89
CA TYR A 128 -7.59 -7.59 -20.05
C TYR A 128 -7.82 -8.35 -18.74
N PRO A 129 -9.09 -8.59 -18.37
CA PRO A 129 -9.39 -9.31 -17.14
C PRO A 129 -8.74 -10.69 -17.18
N ARG A 130 -8.34 -11.19 -16.00
CA ARG A 130 -7.74 -12.52 -15.91
C ARG A 130 -8.78 -13.60 -16.07
N PRO A 131 -8.50 -14.67 -16.83
CA PRO A 131 -9.34 -15.86 -16.81
C PRO A 131 -9.44 -16.36 -15.37
N SER A 132 -10.66 -16.34 -14.82
CA SER A 132 -10.93 -16.88 -13.50
C SER A 132 -10.67 -18.39 -13.54
N GLY A 133 -9.60 -18.86 -12.89
CA GLY A 133 -9.11 -20.22 -13.11
C GLY A 133 -7.88 -20.57 -12.31
N GLY A 134 -7.91 -20.30 -10.99
CA GLY A 134 -6.92 -20.78 -10.02
C GLY A 134 -7.19 -22.21 -9.53
N GLY A 135 -7.88 -23.04 -10.30
CA GLY A 135 -8.10 -24.45 -9.99
C GLY A 135 -7.87 -25.29 -11.24
N ASP A 136 -7.16 -26.41 -11.08
CA ASP A 136 -6.67 -27.39 -12.07
C ASP A 136 -7.73 -28.02 -13.02
N THR A 137 -8.87 -27.39 -13.25
CA THR A 137 -9.90 -27.88 -14.18
C THR A 137 -9.67 -27.26 -15.56
N PHE A 138 -8.57 -27.68 -16.20
CA PHE A 138 -8.31 -27.45 -17.61
C PHE A 138 -9.42 -28.12 -18.45
N GLY A 139 -10.35 -27.36 -19.02
CA GLY A 139 -11.25 -27.95 -20.01
C GLY A 139 -12.50 -27.21 -20.49
N SER A 140 -12.80 -26.00 -20.03
CA SER A 140 -13.96 -25.28 -20.58
C SER A 140 -13.55 -23.90 -21.02
N GLU A 141 -14.08 -23.45 -22.16
CA GLU A 141 -14.02 -22.09 -22.71
C GLU A 141 -14.60 -21.11 -21.68
N GLY A 142 -13.82 -20.83 -20.64
CA GLY A 142 -14.22 -20.06 -19.48
C GLY A 142 -14.29 -18.61 -19.86
N GLU A 143 -15.52 -18.12 -20.00
CA GLU A 143 -15.85 -16.71 -20.05
C GLU A 143 -15.09 -15.99 -18.92
N ILE A 144 -14.27 -15.02 -19.31
CA ILE A 144 -13.41 -14.29 -18.40
C ILE A 144 -14.27 -13.24 -17.69
N GLU A 145 -15.08 -13.70 -16.73
CA GLU A 145 -16.03 -12.80 -16.08
C GLU A 145 -15.46 -12.29 -14.76
N MET A 146 -14.93 -11.07 -14.81
CA MET A 146 -14.71 -10.26 -13.62
C MET A 146 -16.07 -9.93 -12.99
N LYS A 147 -16.21 -10.12 -11.67
CA LYS A 147 -17.45 -9.76 -10.95
C LYS A 147 -17.89 -8.34 -11.35
N ALA A 148 -19.15 -8.18 -11.74
CA ALA A 148 -19.69 -6.91 -12.24
C ALA A 148 -19.46 -5.74 -11.26
N GLU A 149 -19.51 -6.02 -9.96
CA GLU A 149 -19.27 -5.04 -8.90
C GLU A 149 -17.81 -4.53 -8.89
N VAL A 150 -16.84 -5.42 -9.07
CA VAL A 150 -15.42 -5.07 -9.15
C VAL A 150 -15.16 -4.25 -10.41
N LYS A 151 -15.76 -4.66 -11.53
CA LYS A 151 -15.68 -3.92 -12.80
C LYS A 151 -16.21 -2.49 -12.65
N GLN A 152 -17.39 -2.32 -12.07
CA GLN A 152 -18.00 -1.01 -11.88
C GLN A 152 -17.13 -0.11 -10.98
N ARG A 153 -16.54 -0.67 -9.91
CA ARG A 153 -15.63 0.07 -9.03
C ARG A 153 -14.35 0.49 -9.75
N LEU A 154 -13.75 -0.39 -10.55
CA LEU A 154 -12.58 -0.07 -11.37
C LEU A 154 -12.89 1.07 -12.35
N GLU A 155 -13.99 0.96 -13.08
CA GLU A 155 -14.44 2.00 -14.02
C GLU A 155 -14.65 3.34 -13.29
N LYS A 156 -15.27 3.31 -12.11
CA LYS A 156 -15.44 4.51 -11.27
C LYS A 156 -14.10 5.13 -10.86
N ILE A 157 -13.15 4.32 -10.36
CA ILE A 157 -11.82 4.79 -9.96
C ILE A 157 -11.10 5.45 -11.15
N LEU A 158 -11.12 4.78 -12.32
CA LEU A 158 -10.43 5.25 -13.51
C LEU A 158 -11.10 6.45 -14.20
N THR A 159 -12.39 6.69 -13.98
CA THR A 159 -13.11 7.82 -14.59
C THR A 159 -13.19 9.04 -13.68
N GLU A 160 -13.43 8.84 -12.38
CA GLU A 160 -13.63 9.94 -11.42
C GLU A 160 -12.32 10.40 -10.77
N TYR A 161 -11.37 9.49 -10.54
CA TYR A 161 -10.17 9.77 -9.74
C TYR A 161 -8.87 9.72 -10.53
N ALA A 162 -8.87 9.13 -11.73
CA ALA A 162 -7.67 9.14 -12.56
C ALA A 162 -7.55 10.44 -13.36
N THR A 163 -6.39 11.08 -13.28
CA THR A 163 -6.05 12.27 -14.08
C THR A 163 -4.73 12.05 -14.79
N ASN A 164 -4.69 12.30 -16.10
CA ASN A 164 -3.47 12.17 -16.93
C ASN A 164 -2.74 10.82 -16.77
N GLY A 165 -3.48 9.72 -16.63
CA GLY A 165 -2.91 8.37 -16.46
C GLY A 165 -2.31 8.11 -15.07
N ARG A 166 -2.80 8.81 -14.04
CA ARG A 166 -2.40 8.65 -12.64
C ARG A 166 -3.62 8.53 -11.75
N VAL A 167 -3.58 7.63 -10.78
CA VAL A 167 -4.55 7.58 -9.67
C VAL A 167 -3.86 8.17 -8.46
N ASN A 168 -4.26 9.37 -8.02
CA ASN A 168 -3.58 10.11 -6.95
C ASN A 168 -3.91 9.56 -5.54
N ALA A 169 -3.64 8.27 -5.33
CA ALA A 169 -3.85 7.60 -4.04
C ALA A 169 -2.75 7.94 -3.03
N VAL A 170 -1.52 8.18 -3.51
CA VAL A 170 -0.39 8.61 -2.70
C VAL A 170 -0.27 10.13 -2.82
N ALA A 171 -0.61 10.85 -1.75
CA ALA A 171 -0.45 12.30 -1.70
C ALA A 171 1.04 12.65 -1.84
N THR A 172 1.32 13.68 -2.65
CA THR A 172 2.69 14.22 -2.73
C THR A 172 2.83 15.18 -1.58
N MET A 173 3.68 14.90 -0.59
CA MET A 173 4.02 15.86 0.46
C MET A 173 4.87 16.99 -0.13
N GLY A 174 4.25 17.85 -0.93
CA GLY A 174 4.84 19.11 -1.39
C GLY A 174 4.69 20.17 -0.31
N ASN A 175 5.70 21.05 -0.19
CA ASN A 175 5.80 22.12 0.82
C ASN A 175 4.74 23.24 0.72
N HIS A 176 3.57 23.00 0.12
CA HIS A 176 2.51 23.99 -0.02
C HIS A 176 1.39 23.67 0.98
N GLU A 177 1.37 24.39 2.11
CA GLU A 177 0.37 24.23 3.19
C GLU A 177 -1.07 24.56 2.73
N GLU A 178 -1.24 25.35 1.68
CA GLU A 178 -2.57 25.67 1.12
C GLU A 178 -2.97 24.64 0.05
N GLY A 179 -3.87 23.72 0.42
CA GLY A 179 -4.45 22.72 -0.49
C GLY A 179 -4.29 21.26 -0.05
N LEU A 180 -3.42 21.00 0.94
CA LEU A 180 -3.13 19.65 1.45
C LEU A 180 -4.37 18.94 2.01
N GLU A 181 -5.26 19.65 2.70
CA GLU A 181 -6.45 19.04 3.32
C GLU A 181 -7.43 18.47 2.28
N GLU A 182 -7.62 19.16 1.15
CA GLU A 182 -8.52 18.70 0.08
C GLU A 182 -7.88 17.55 -0.72
N GLU A 183 -6.56 17.57 -0.91
CA GLU A 183 -5.84 16.46 -1.55
C GLU A 183 -5.82 15.21 -0.67
N GLU A 184 -5.58 15.37 0.64
CA GLU A 184 -5.61 14.27 1.60
C GLU A 184 -7.01 13.66 1.69
N LYS A 185 -8.06 14.49 1.71
CA LYS A 185 -9.44 14.02 1.67
C LYS A 185 -9.74 13.22 0.39
N LYS A 186 -9.30 13.68 -0.78
CA LYS A 186 -9.44 12.93 -2.03
C LYS A 186 -8.65 11.62 -2.00
N ALA A 187 -7.43 11.62 -1.47
CA ALA A 187 -6.64 10.41 -1.31
C ALA A 187 -7.33 9.39 -0.41
N LEU A 188 -7.95 9.85 0.69
CA LEU A 188 -8.78 9.01 1.57
C LEU A 188 -9.99 8.42 0.85
N GLU A 189 -10.71 9.21 0.05
CA GLU A 189 -11.83 8.74 -0.75
C GLU A 189 -11.38 7.68 -1.77
N ILE A 190 -10.23 7.89 -2.43
CA ILE A 190 -9.62 6.91 -3.34
C ILE A 190 -9.26 5.62 -2.59
N LEU A 191 -8.63 5.73 -1.42
CA LEU A 191 -8.25 4.57 -0.61
C LEU A 191 -9.47 3.74 -0.20
N GLU A 192 -10.58 4.36 0.16
CA GLU A 192 -11.83 3.64 0.45
C GLU A 192 -12.35 2.89 -0.79
N GLN A 193 -12.28 3.50 -1.99
CA GLN A 193 -12.65 2.81 -3.22
C GLN A 193 -11.71 1.62 -3.52
N LEU A 194 -10.40 1.79 -3.28
CA LEU A 194 -9.38 0.76 -3.46
C LEU A 194 -9.54 -0.41 -2.47
N GLU A 195 -9.84 -0.13 -1.20
CA GLU A 195 -10.14 -1.15 -0.20
C GLU A 195 -11.34 -2.01 -0.63
N GLY A 196 -12.34 -1.40 -1.28
CA GLY A 196 -13.48 -2.12 -1.85
C GLY A 196 -13.17 -2.99 -3.07
N LEU A 197 -11.93 -2.96 -3.60
CA LEU A 197 -11.46 -3.91 -4.62
C LEU A 197 -10.78 -5.13 -4.02
N LEU A 198 -10.39 -5.08 -2.74
CA LEU A 198 -9.71 -6.18 -2.08
C LEU A 198 -10.70 -7.31 -1.75
N PRO A 199 -10.22 -8.57 -1.65
CA PRO A 199 -11.05 -9.68 -1.20
C PRO A 199 -11.61 -9.41 0.20
N ASP A 200 -12.89 -9.70 0.39
CA ASP A 200 -13.55 -9.54 1.68
C ASP A 200 -12.89 -10.48 2.72
N PRO A 201 -12.47 -9.99 3.89
CA PRO A 201 -11.77 -10.81 4.87
C PRO A 201 -12.63 -11.93 5.48
N VAL A 202 -13.96 -11.86 5.35
CA VAL A 202 -14.92 -12.85 5.84
C VAL A 202 -15.37 -13.79 4.72
N GLU A 203 -15.73 -13.27 3.54
CA GLU A 203 -16.19 -14.11 2.41
C GLU A 203 -15.03 -14.79 1.66
N ASN A 204 -13.89 -14.11 1.56
CA ASN A 204 -12.69 -14.53 0.82
C ASN A 204 -11.45 -14.56 1.74
N GLU A 205 -11.58 -15.22 2.90
CA GLU A 205 -10.53 -15.28 3.94
C GLU A 205 -9.17 -15.75 3.37
N ASP A 206 -9.15 -16.79 2.54
CA ASP A 206 -7.92 -17.37 2.00
C ASP A 206 -7.16 -16.39 1.08
N ASP A 207 -7.87 -15.70 0.18
CA ASP A 207 -7.28 -14.71 -0.72
C ASP A 207 -6.77 -13.50 0.06
N ASN A 208 -7.58 -12.98 0.99
CA ASN A 208 -7.17 -11.88 1.86
C ASN A 208 -5.94 -12.25 2.70
N LYS A 209 -5.90 -13.47 3.26
CA LYS A 209 -4.75 -13.96 4.01
C LYS A 209 -3.51 -14.11 3.14
N SER A 210 -3.64 -14.61 1.91
CA SER A 210 -2.54 -14.73 0.96
C SER A 210 -1.88 -13.37 0.65
N LEU A 211 -2.70 -12.32 0.48
CA LEU A 211 -2.21 -10.96 0.30
C LEU A 211 -1.42 -10.46 1.51
N TRP A 212 -1.95 -10.70 2.71
CA TRP A 212 -1.26 -10.33 3.95
C TRP A 212 0.04 -11.10 4.17
N ASP A 213 0.05 -12.40 3.89
CA ASP A 213 1.26 -13.22 3.99
C ASP A 213 2.35 -12.69 3.05
N THR A 214 1.98 -12.27 1.84
CA THR A 214 2.91 -11.65 0.88
C THR A 214 3.40 -10.27 1.36
N VAL A 215 2.54 -9.43 1.92
CA VAL A 215 2.94 -8.14 2.53
C VAL A 215 3.90 -8.36 3.71
N ILE A 216 3.64 -9.37 4.54
CA ILE A 216 4.51 -9.75 5.66
C ILE A 216 5.87 -10.25 5.17
N GLU A 217 5.92 -10.96 4.04
CA GLU A 217 7.15 -11.40 3.40
C GLU A 217 7.95 -10.23 2.82
N LEU A 218 7.27 -9.26 2.18
CA LEU A 218 7.88 -8.05 1.60
C LEU A 218 8.46 -7.11 2.67
N HIS A 219 7.64 -6.73 3.66
CA HIS A 219 7.99 -5.67 4.64
C HIS A 219 8.64 -6.21 5.92
N GLY A 220 8.47 -7.51 6.17
CA GLY A 220 8.90 -8.17 7.40
C GLY A 220 7.84 -8.13 8.51
N ARG A 221 7.65 -9.28 9.15
CA ARG A 221 6.64 -9.49 10.22
C ARG A 221 6.70 -8.48 11.37
N GLN A 222 7.89 -8.09 11.80
CA GLN A 222 8.03 -7.13 12.91
C GLN A 222 7.67 -5.71 12.47
N SER A 223 8.06 -5.30 11.27
CA SER A 223 7.74 -3.99 10.70
C SER A 223 6.23 -3.82 10.54
N VAL A 224 5.55 -4.83 9.98
CA VAL A 224 4.08 -4.86 9.90
C VAL A 224 3.45 -4.72 11.28
N LYS A 225 3.92 -5.50 12.27
CA LYS A 225 3.39 -5.44 13.64
C LYS A 225 3.58 -4.06 14.27
N ILE A 226 4.73 -3.43 14.07
CA ILE A 226 5.02 -2.08 14.60
C ILE A 226 4.05 -1.08 13.99
N ASN A 227 3.91 -1.07 12.66
CA ASN A 227 3.06 -0.12 11.96
C ASN A 227 1.56 -0.30 12.29
N GLU A 228 1.09 -1.55 12.36
CA GLU A 228 -0.28 -1.88 12.79
C GLU A 228 -0.56 -1.54 14.25
N SER A 229 0.46 -1.56 15.12
CA SER A 229 0.29 -1.25 16.55
C SER A 229 0.22 0.25 16.86
N GLN A 230 0.47 1.13 15.87
CA GLN A 230 0.35 2.57 16.04
C GLN A 230 -1.11 2.97 16.26
N ASN A 231 -1.37 3.90 17.18
CA ASN A 231 -2.71 4.41 17.44
C ASN A 231 -2.69 5.96 17.52
N PRO A 232 -3.21 6.68 16.50
CA PRO A 232 -3.82 6.13 15.28
C PRO A 232 -2.78 5.46 14.36
N VAL A 233 -3.23 4.56 13.49
CA VAL A 233 -2.40 4.00 12.42
C VAL A 233 -1.99 5.13 11.48
N SER A 234 -0.71 5.19 11.11
CA SER A 234 -0.22 6.24 10.21
C SER A 234 -0.88 6.15 8.83
N MET A 235 -1.21 7.32 8.27
CA MET A 235 -1.81 7.41 6.94
C MET A 235 -0.88 6.88 5.86
N ASP A 236 0.43 7.07 6.01
CA ASP A 236 1.43 6.53 5.09
C ASP A 236 1.41 5.00 5.07
N TRP A 237 1.36 4.35 6.24
CA TRP A 237 1.24 2.89 6.32
C TRP A 237 -0.08 2.39 5.74
N LYS A 238 -1.20 3.05 6.06
CA LYS A 238 -2.51 2.68 5.52
C LYS A 238 -2.51 2.76 3.99
N THR A 239 -1.97 3.85 3.45
CA THR A 239 -1.86 4.05 2.00
C THR A 239 -0.96 2.99 1.36
N ALA A 240 0.25 2.80 1.90
CA ALA A 240 1.22 1.87 1.35
C ALA A 240 0.72 0.41 1.40
N SER A 241 0.14 0.00 2.52
CA SER A 241 -0.40 -1.35 2.69
C SER A 241 -1.62 -1.61 1.81
N THR A 242 -2.54 -0.65 1.66
CA THR A 242 -3.71 -0.80 0.80
C THR A 242 -3.31 -0.84 -0.68
N VAL A 243 -2.50 0.12 -1.15
CA VAL A 243 -2.05 0.14 -2.55
C VAL A 243 -1.24 -1.11 -2.87
N SER A 244 -0.34 -1.54 -2.00
CA SER A 244 0.44 -2.77 -2.22
C SER A 244 -0.45 -4.00 -2.32
N ARG A 245 -1.44 -4.14 -1.43
CA ARG A 245 -2.40 -5.26 -1.48
C ARG A 245 -3.24 -5.23 -2.75
N VAL A 246 -3.60 -4.05 -3.26
CA VAL A 246 -4.32 -3.94 -4.55
C VAL A 246 -3.43 -4.36 -5.72
N LEU A 247 -2.16 -3.93 -5.73
CA LEU A 247 -1.22 -4.35 -6.76
C LEU A 247 -1.00 -5.87 -6.73
N LEU A 248 -0.85 -6.46 -5.54
CA LEU A 248 -0.81 -7.91 -5.35
C LEU A 248 -2.14 -8.58 -5.76
N HIS A 249 -3.25 -7.92 -5.45
CA HIS A 249 -4.62 -8.10 -5.94
C HIS A 249 -4.68 -8.58 -7.37
N PHE A 250 -4.18 -7.69 -8.21
CA PHE A 250 -4.12 -7.83 -9.66
C PHE A 250 -2.80 -8.45 -10.13
N ASP A 251 -2.09 -9.14 -9.21
CA ASP A 251 -0.96 -10.03 -9.48
C ASP A 251 0.19 -9.29 -10.19
N PHE A 252 0.44 -8.06 -9.75
CA PHE A 252 1.51 -7.21 -10.26
C PHE A 252 2.88 -7.90 -10.17
N LEU A 253 3.16 -8.65 -9.10
CA LEU A 253 4.43 -9.37 -8.98
C LEU A 253 4.64 -10.41 -10.09
N THR A 254 3.59 -11.11 -10.50
CA THR A 254 3.69 -12.22 -11.46
C THR A 254 3.62 -11.73 -12.91
N LEU A 255 2.64 -10.87 -13.24
CA LEU A 255 2.44 -10.42 -14.62
C LEU A 255 3.01 -9.03 -14.92
N GLY A 256 3.32 -8.22 -13.90
CA GLY A 256 3.65 -6.81 -14.10
C GLY A 256 2.46 -6.01 -14.59
N ILE A 257 2.73 -5.02 -15.45
CA ILE A 257 1.69 -4.23 -16.10
C ILE A 257 1.19 -4.96 -17.36
N VAL A 258 -0.11 -5.24 -17.40
CA VAL A 258 -0.74 -5.93 -18.55
C VAL A 258 -1.20 -4.89 -19.58
N ASP A 259 -0.49 -4.81 -20.69
CA ASP A 259 -0.77 -3.89 -21.81
C ASP A 259 -1.36 -4.60 -23.06
N ALA A 260 -1.42 -5.93 -23.04
CA ALA A 260 -1.94 -6.76 -24.11
C ALA A 260 -2.70 -7.98 -23.57
N PRO A 261 -3.58 -8.62 -24.38
CA PRO A 261 -4.27 -9.84 -23.98
C PRO A 261 -3.29 -10.95 -23.58
N ILE A 262 -3.58 -11.64 -22.47
CA ILE A 262 -2.77 -12.76 -22.00
C ILE A 262 -2.98 -13.96 -22.93
N ILE A 263 -2.10 -14.12 -23.91
CA ILE A 263 -2.11 -15.28 -24.81
C ILE A 263 -1.51 -16.46 -24.03
N LYS A 264 -2.32 -17.48 -23.74
CA LYS A 264 -1.83 -18.76 -23.20
C LYS A 264 -0.89 -19.37 -24.25
N LYS A 265 0.40 -19.49 -23.94
CA LYS A 265 1.31 -20.31 -24.76
C LYS A 265 0.94 -21.77 -24.50
N GLU A 266 0.42 -22.43 -25.55
CA GLU A 266 0.25 -23.89 -25.62
C GLU A 266 1.60 -24.62 -25.54
#